data_AF-A0A9W9ZHG3-F1
#
_entry.id   AF-A0A9W9ZHG3-F1
#
_cell.length_a   1.000
_cell.length_b   1.000
_cell.length_c   1.000
_cell.angle_alpha   90.00
_cell.angle_beta   90.00
_cell.angle_gamma   90.00
#
_symmetry.space_group_name_H-M   'P 1'
#
loop_
_entity.id
_entity.type
_entity.pdbx_description
1 polymer ?
#
loop_
_entity_poly.entity_id
_entity_poly.type
_entity_poly.pdbx_seq_one_letter_code
_entity_poly.pdbx_strand_id
1 'polypeptide(L)'
;MPLLESAKKTIPEDKQASTPIFLLATAGMRLLPKDQADAILNEVRKLFNDKDKCPFLFEDDNDARIISGKAEAIYSWVTVNFVAGVFASKGSKKSFGSLDLGGASHQNAWKFNSNNSDVLSLEVAGRNYSIFSRSYLGFGQDQARERYLGFLAQRANCAESSECVVKSPCHNTADIKAVCSDCENNKVTPTKIKLYSTSFCKTDYNELKENPYAKNRCFGGNYIYELLTAGYRLGPNKKVRVTNSLNGFKLGWTMGAVLENTGILK
;
A
#
# COMPACT_ATOMS: atom_id res chain seq x y z
N MET A 1 -3.79 10.20 -22.93
CA MET A 1 -3.47 9.72 -21.56
C MET A 1 -4.06 8.34 -21.33
N PRO A 2 -3.26 7.27 -21.22
CA PRO A 2 -3.76 5.89 -21.29
C PRO A 2 -4.86 5.54 -20.27
N LEU A 3 -4.74 6.00 -19.02
CA LEU A 3 -5.70 5.68 -17.95
C LEU A 3 -7.05 6.37 -18.16
N LEU A 4 -7.04 7.66 -18.51
CA LEU A 4 -8.26 8.42 -18.75
C LEU A 4 -9.00 7.92 -20.00
N GLU A 5 -8.26 7.61 -21.06
CA GLU A 5 -8.84 7.01 -22.27
C GLU A 5 -9.44 5.62 -22.00
N SER A 6 -8.81 4.81 -21.14
CA SER A 6 -9.40 3.55 -20.69
C SER A 6 -10.71 3.78 -19.94
N ALA A 7 -10.75 4.76 -19.02
CA ALA A 7 -11.96 5.07 -18.26
C ALA A 7 -13.11 5.54 -19.17
N LYS A 8 -12.83 6.43 -20.14
CA LYS A 8 -13.81 6.89 -21.14
C LYS A 8 -14.42 5.73 -21.94
N LYS A 9 -13.60 4.74 -22.32
CA LYS A 9 -14.06 3.57 -23.06
C LYS A 9 -14.89 2.60 -22.21
N THR A 10 -14.67 2.59 -20.90
CA THR A 10 -15.38 1.69 -19.97
C THR A 10 -16.72 2.27 -19.52
N ILE A 11 -16.80 3.58 -19.31
CA ILE A 11 -17.99 4.25 -18.77
C ILE A 11 -18.87 4.73 -19.93
N PRO A 12 -20.17 4.34 -19.98
CA PRO A 12 -21.10 4.81 -21.00
C PRO A 12 -21.12 6.33 -21.10
N GLU A 13 -21.16 6.87 -22.32
CA GLU A 13 -21.04 8.31 -22.59
C GLU A 13 -22.05 9.15 -21.81
N ASP A 14 -23.31 8.68 -21.73
CA ASP A 14 -24.40 9.31 -20.98
C ASP A 14 -24.20 9.31 -19.46
N LYS A 15 -23.23 8.54 -18.94
CA LYS A 15 -22.87 8.47 -17.52
C LYS A 15 -21.57 9.18 -17.19
N GLN A 16 -20.77 9.58 -18.17
CA GLN A 16 -19.45 10.17 -17.93
C GLN A 16 -19.57 11.45 -17.11
N ALA A 17 -20.45 12.37 -17.52
CA ALA A 17 -20.64 13.66 -16.85
C ALA A 17 -21.09 13.56 -15.38
N SER A 18 -21.76 12.46 -14.99
CA SER A 18 -22.21 12.22 -13.61
C SER A 18 -21.30 11.29 -12.82
N THR A 19 -20.19 10.81 -13.42
CA THR A 19 -19.27 9.87 -12.75
C THR A 19 -18.13 10.64 -12.09
N PRO A 20 -17.98 10.61 -10.76
CA PRO A 20 -16.88 11.29 -10.07
C PRO A 20 -15.50 10.74 -10.47
N ILE A 21 -14.52 11.62 -10.59
CA ILE A 21 -13.11 11.26 -10.79
C ILE A 21 -12.27 11.79 -9.63
N PHE A 22 -11.41 10.91 -9.09
CA PHE A 22 -10.49 11.26 -8.02
C PHE A 22 -9.04 10.91 -8.38
N LEU A 23 -8.10 11.78 -8.00
CA LEU A 23 -6.68 11.47 -7.94
C LEU A 23 -6.18 11.72 -6.52
N LEU A 24 -5.95 10.63 -5.79
CA LEU A 24 -5.49 10.67 -4.41
C LEU A 24 -4.05 10.19 -4.34
N ALA A 25 -3.12 11.12 -4.23
CA ALA A 25 -1.70 10.80 -4.20
C ALA A 25 -1.24 10.38 -2.79
N THR A 26 -0.30 9.44 -2.72
CA THR A 26 0.13 8.80 -1.47
C THR A 26 1.57 9.19 -1.07
N ALA A 27 2.35 8.27 -0.51
CA ALA A 27 3.63 8.57 0.12
C ALA A 27 4.70 9.14 -0.81
N GLY A 28 4.72 8.75 -2.09
CA GLY A 28 5.68 9.31 -3.05
C GLY A 28 5.56 10.83 -3.15
N MET A 29 4.34 11.36 -3.28
CA MET A 29 4.09 12.80 -3.32
C MET A 29 4.30 13.47 -1.95
N ARG A 30 4.11 12.74 -0.83
CA ARG A 30 4.42 13.25 0.53
C ARG A 30 5.94 13.44 0.76
N LEU A 31 6.78 12.77 -0.01
CA LEU A 31 8.25 12.90 0.08
C LEU A 31 8.79 14.10 -0.72
N LEU A 32 8.00 14.68 -1.62
CA LEU A 32 8.44 15.81 -2.44
C LEU A 32 8.41 17.12 -1.64
N PRO A 33 9.26 18.09 -2.02
CA PRO A 33 9.06 19.49 -1.64
C PRO A 33 7.65 19.96 -2.00
N LYS A 34 7.06 20.80 -1.14
CA LYS A 34 5.65 21.21 -1.25
C LYS A 34 5.34 21.88 -2.60
N ASP A 35 6.22 22.77 -3.05
CA ASP A 35 6.11 23.48 -4.33
C ASP A 35 6.07 22.51 -5.54
N GLN A 36 6.90 21.47 -5.52
CA GLN A 36 6.91 20.45 -6.58
C GLN A 36 5.64 19.59 -6.55
N ALA A 37 5.20 19.20 -5.35
CA ALA A 37 3.95 18.46 -5.16
C ALA A 37 2.74 19.26 -5.65
N ASP A 38 2.67 20.54 -5.28
CA ASP A 38 1.59 21.45 -5.67
C ASP A 38 1.61 21.69 -7.19
N ALA A 39 2.79 21.88 -7.80
CA ALA A 39 2.91 22.03 -9.25
C ALA A 39 2.34 20.83 -10.03
N ILE A 40 2.66 19.60 -9.60
CA ILE A 40 2.14 18.38 -10.22
C ILE A 40 0.61 18.28 -10.04
N LEU A 41 0.09 18.52 -8.84
CA LEU A 41 -1.36 18.46 -8.59
C LEU A 41 -2.12 19.54 -9.38
N ASN A 42 -1.54 20.73 -9.55
CA ASN A 42 -2.15 21.79 -10.35
C ASN A 42 -2.29 21.39 -11.81
N GLU A 43 -1.33 20.67 -12.40
CA GLU A 43 -1.47 20.12 -13.75
C GLU A 43 -2.56 19.03 -13.84
N VAL A 44 -2.69 18.19 -12.80
CA VAL A 44 -3.80 17.22 -12.71
C VAL A 44 -5.16 17.94 -12.64
N ARG A 45 -5.27 18.99 -11.81
CA ARG A 45 -6.51 19.76 -11.64
C ARG A 45 -6.89 20.48 -12.93
N LYS A 46 -5.93 21.09 -13.64
CA LYS A 46 -6.17 21.68 -14.98
C LYS A 46 -6.73 20.65 -15.95
N LEU A 47 -6.14 19.47 -15.96
CA LEU A 47 -6.55 18.37 -16.81
C LEU A 47 -7.95 17.82 -16.46
N PHE A 48 -8.31 17.72 -15.17
CA PHE A 48 -9.64 17.27 -14.75
C PHE A 48 -10.73 18.32 -14.98
N ASN A 49 -10.37 19.61 -14.99
CA ASN A 49 -11.26 20.71 -15.34
C ASN A 49 -11.50 20.87 -16.85
N ASP A 50 -10.56 20.44 -17.69
CA ASP A 50 -10.70 20.47 -19.15
C ASP A 50 -11.69 19.38 -19.61
N LYS A 51 -12.94 19.77 -19.90
CA LYS A 51 -14.02 18.82 -20.25
C LYS A 51 -13.85 18.15 -21.61
N ASP A 52 -13.07 18.73 -22.52
CA ASP A 52 -12.71 18.09 -23.78
C ASP A 52 -11.75 16.91 -23.53
N LYS A 53 -10.87 17.06 -22.53
CA LYS A 53 -9.94 15.99 -22.13
C LYS A 53 -10.52 15.04 -21.10
N CYS A 54 -11.31 15.52 -20.14
CA CYS A 54 -11.84 14.78 -19.00
C CYS A 54 -13.35 15.02 -18.82
N PRO A 55 -14.20 14.14 -19.36
CA PRO A 55 -15.66 14.30 -19.33
C PRO A 55 -16.28 13.93 -17.96
N PHE A 56 -15.46 13.52 -16.99
CA PHE A 56 -15.91 13.08 -15.67
C PHE A 56 -16.24 14.26 -14.73
N LEU A 57 -17.01 13.96 -13.68
CA LEU A 57 -17.35 14.92 -12.63
C LEU A 57 -16.13 15.13 -11.72
N PHE A 58 -15.60 16.34 -11.73
CA PHE A 58 -14.55 16.81 -10.85
C PHE A 58 -15.15 18.00 -10.10
N GLU A 59 -15.48 17.81 -8.82
CA GLU A 59 -16.29 18.78 -8.06
C GLU A 59 -15.43 19.94 -7.56
N ASP A 60 -14.32 19.62 -6.90
CA ASP A 60 -13.37 20.62 -6.42
C ASP A 60 -11.94 20.06 -6.27
N ASP A 61 -11.01 20.95 -5.91
CA ASP A 61 -9.58 20.63 -5.76
C ASP A 61 -9.27 19.51 -4.75
N ASN A 62 -10.19 19.18 -3.85
CA ASN A 62 -10.05 18.02 -2.96
C ASN A 62 -10.12 16.71 -3.75
N ASP A 63 -10.80 16.62 -4.88
CA ASP A 63 -10.84 15.39 -5.68
C ASP A 63 -9.47 15.04 -6.28
N ALA A 64 -8.55 16.01 -6.35
CA ALA A 64 -7.16 15.84 -6.74
C ALA A 64 -6.22 16.36 -5.63
N ARG A 65 -5.87 15.49 -4.67
CA ARG A 65 -5.10 15.85 -3.46
C ARG A 65 -4.10 14.79 -3.02
N ILE A 66 -3.16 15.18 -2.16
CA ILE A 66 -2.35 14.22 -1.40
C ILE A 66 -3.14 13.78 -0.17
N ILE A 67 -3.37 12.49 -0.02
CA ILE A 67 -4.03 11.95 1.16
C ILE A 67 -3.04 11.75 2.30
N SER A 68 -3.51 11.98 3.53
CA SER A 68 -2.73 11.64 4.71
C SER A 68 -2.54 10.12 4.80
N GLY A 69 -1.43 9.70 5.41
CA GLY A 69 -1.21 8.27 5.62
C GLY A 69 -2.27 7.61 6.51
N LYS A 70 -2.89 8.38 7.42
CA LYS A 70 -4.02 7.89 8.23
C LYS A 70 -5.27 7.64 7.38
N ALA A 71 -5.56 8.53 6.43
CA ALA A 71 -6.68 8.35 5.50
C ALA A 71 -6.45 7.12 4.60
N GLU A 72 -5.24 6.96 4.07
CA GLU A 72 -4.86 5.78 3.26
C GLU A 72 -5.08 4.47 4.03
N ALA A 73 -4.66 4.41 5.30
CA ALA A 73 -4.85 3.23 6.14
C ALA A 73 -6.34 2.95 6.42
N ILE A 74 -7.13 4.00 6.69
CA ILE A 74 -8.58 3.88 6.90
C ILE A 74 -9.27 3.37 5.65
N TYR A 75 -8.98 3.95 4.49
CA TYR A 75 -9.54 3.51 3.22
C TYR A 75 -9.18 2.05 2.91
N SER A 76 -7.95 1.62 3.21
CA SER A 76 -7.57 0.21 3.11
C SER A 76 -8.39 -0.69 4.06
N TRP A 77 -8.62 -0.25 5.30
CA TRP A 77 -9.47 -0.95 6.27
C TRP A 77 -10.93 -1.05 5.80
N VAL A 78 -11.49 0.04 5.27
CA VAL A 78 -12.85 0.08 4.70
C VAL A 78 -12.96 -0.90 3.54
N THR A 79 -12.01 -0.88 2.59
CA THR A 79 -11.98 -1.84 1.47
C THR A 79 -12.03 -3.28 1.96
N VAL A 80 -11.12 -3.67 2.86
CA VAL A 80 -11.02 -5.06 3.32
C VAL A 80 -12.33 -5.52 3.97
N ASN A 81 -12.93 -4.67 4.81
CA ASN A 81 -14.15 -5.03 5.55
C ASN A 81 -15.41 -4.95 4.67
N PHE A 82 -15.45 -4.07 3.67
CA PHE A 82 -16.52 -4.02 2.67
C PHE A 82 -16.52 -5.30 1.83
N VAL A 83 -15.38 -5.66 1.22
CA VAL A 83 -15.26 -6.86 0.38
C VAL A 83 -15.51 -8.15 1.17
N ALA A 84 -15.11 -8.17 2.44
CA ALA A 84 -15.36 -9.29 3.34
C ALA A 84 -16.82 -9.37 3.85
N GLY A 85 -17.70 -8.43 3.47
CA GLY A 85 -19.11 -8.42 3.86
C GLY A 85 -19.35 -8.08 5.34
N VAL A 86 -18.37 -7.49 6.03
CA VAL A 86 -18.47 -7.19 7.47
C VAL A 86 -19.61 -6.21 7.74
N PHE A 87 -19.76 -5.19 6.91
CA PHE A 87 -20.77 -4.14 7.09
C PHE A 87 -22.21 -4.64 6.85
N ALA A 88 -22.40 -5.64 5.99
CA ALA A 88 -23.71 -6.27 5.74
C ALA A 88 -24.15 -7.22 6.88
N SER A 89 -23.19 -7.74 7.66
CA SER A 89 -23.51 -8.69 8.74
C SER A 89 -24.22 -7.99 9.92
N LYS A 90 -25.47 -8.40 10.20
CA LYS A 90 -26.19 -8.00 11.41
C LYS A 90 -25.61 -8.78 12.59
N GLY A 91 -24.86 -8.11 13.48
CA GLY A 91 -24.39 -8.68 14.76
C GLY A 91 -22.91 -9.05 14.87
N SER A 92 -22.11 -9.04 13.79
CA SER A 92 -20.66 -9.26 13.94
C SER A 92 -19.98 -8.02 14.52
N LYS A 93 -19.46 -8.14 15.74
CA LYS A 93 -18.57 -7.11 16.34
C LYS A 93 -17.12 -7.20 15.83
N LYS A 94 -16.80 -8.24 15.03
CA LYS A 94 -15.45 -8.52 14.53
C LYS A 94 -15.26 -7.90 13.14
N SER A 95 -14.14 -7.22 12.97
CA SER A 95 -13.64 -6.71 11.70
C SER A 95 -12.25 -7.27 11.44
N PHE A 96 -11.81 -7.25 10.18
CA PHE A 96 -10.41 -7.46 9.87
C PHE A 96 -9.59 -6.21 10.19
N GLY A 97 -8.30 -6.37 10.47
CA GLY A 97 -7.33 -5.30 10.35
C GLY A 97 -6.73 -5.31 8.93
N SER A 98 -6.23 -4.17 8.49
CA SER A 98 -5.49 -4.03 7.23
C SER A 98 -4.03 -3.70 7.52
N LEU A 99 -3.14 -4.30 6.75
CA LEU A 99 -1.72 -3.96 6.66
C LEU A 99 -1.46 -3.65 5.19
N ASP A 100 -0.96 -2.46 4.90
CA ASP A 100 -0.64 -2.02 3.54
C ASP A 100 0.85 -1.69 3.48
N LEU A 101 1.54 -2.15 2.44
CA LEU A 101 2.96 -1.96 2.25
C LEU A 101 3.19 -1.48 0.82
N GLY A 102 3.55 -0.20 0.69
CA GLY A 102 3.97 0.41 -0.56
C GLY A 102 5.49 0.58 -0.64
N GLY A 103 5.95 1.24 -1.71
CA GLY A 103 7.36 1.55 -1.92
C GLY A 103 7.90 2.63 -0.95
N ALA A 104 7.09 3.64 -0.64
CA ALA A 104 7.52 4.80 0.17
C ALA A 104 7.02 4.81 1.62
N SER A 105 5.91 4.12 1.92
CA SER A 105 5.41 3.96 3.29
C SER A 105 4.74 2.61 3.48
N HIS A 106 4.49 2.25 4.73
CA HIS A 106 3.52 1.22 5.10
C HIS A 106 2.47 1.80 6.05
N GLN A 107 1.34 1.11 6.17
CA GLN A 107 0.19 1.52 6.96
C GLN A 107 -0.40 0.33 7.70
N ASN A 108 -1.01 0.61 8.84
CA ASN A 108 -1.82 -0.37 9.55
C ASN A 108 -3.08 0.28 10.11
N ALA A 109 -4.19 -0.45 10.03
CA ALA A 109 -5.44 -0.03 10.62
C ALA A 109 -6.25 -1.20 11.16
N TRP A 110 -6.83 -1.02 12.35
CA TRP A 110 -7.72 -2.01 12.95
C TRP A 110 -8.66 -1.36 13.96
N LYS A 111 -9.77 -2.03 14.25
CA LYS A 111 -10.70 -1.61 15.30
C LYS A 111 -10.00 -1.67 16.67
N PHE A 112 -9.92 -0.53 17.34
CA PHE A 112 -9.28 -0.39 18.64
C PHE A 112 -9.98 0.69 19.46
N ASN A 113 -10.56 0.28 20.59
CA ASN A 113 -11.26 1.19 21.49
C ASN A 113 -10.27 1.69 22.55
N SER A 114 -9.66 2.84 22.32
CA SER A 114 -8.78 3.49 23.28
C SER A 114 -8.81 5.00 23.10
N ASN A 115 -8.50 5.75 24.15
CA ASN A 115 -8.28 7.18 24.04
C ASN A 115 -6.83 7.46 23.58
N ASN A 116 -6.61 7.43 22.26
CA ASN A 116 -5.31 7.63 21.63
C ASN A 116 -5.48 8.50 20.37
N SER A 117 -4.54 9.41 20.10
CA SER A 117 -4.58 10.33 18.94
C SER A 117 -4.50 9.64 17.57
N ASP A 118 -4.11 8.37 17.54
CA ASP A 118 -4.10 7.52 16.34
C ASP A 118 -5.41 6.74 16.17
N VAL A 119 -6.38 6.91 17.06
CA VAL A 119 -7.72 6.34 16.93
C VAL A 119 -8.68 7.40 16.39
N LEU A 120 -9.37 7.06 15.30
CA LEU A 120 -10.36 7.89 14.64
C LEU A 120 -11.73 7.20 14.70
N SER A 121 -12.78 7.98 14.93
CA SER A 121 -14.16 7.51 14.83
C SER A 121 -14.61 7.61 13.37
N LEU A 122 -15.08 6.50 12.81
CA LEU A 122 -15.58 6.40 11.45
C LEU A 122 -17.00 5.82 11.47
N GLU A 123 -17.94 6.50 10.83
CA GLU A 123 -19.29 5.99 10.61
C GLU A 123 -19.33 5.22 9.29
N VAL A 124 -19.72 3.94 9.34
CA VAL A 124 -19.87 3.08 8.16
C VAL A 124 -21.13 2.25 8.28
N ALA A 125 -22.03 2.37 7.30
CA ALA A 125 -23.32 1.72 7.21
C ALA A 125 -24.15 1.91 8.51
N GLY A 126 -24.25 3.16 8.97
CA GLY A 126 -24.97 3.54 10.20
C GLY A 126 -24.35 3.02 11.50
N ARG A 127 -23.06 2.65 11.50
CA ARG A 127 -22.34 2.17 12.69
C ARG A 127 -21.04 2.92 12.90
N ASN A 128 -20.80 3.33 14.14
CA ASN A 128 -19.54 3.96 14.53
C ASN A 128 -18.47 2.92 14.88
N TYR A 129 -17.29 3.07 14.29
CA TYR A 129 -16.10 2.27 14.56
C TYR A 129 -14.97 3.16 15.05
N SER A 130 -14.36 2.82 16.18
CA SER A 130 -13.09 3.38 16.62
C SER A 130 -11.94 2.61 15.96
N ILE A 131 -11.25 3.26 15.02
CA ILE A 131 -10.21 2.66 14.18
C ILE A 131 -8.87 3.27 14.55
N PHE A 132 -7.96 2.45 15.08
CA PHE A 132 -6.55 2.82 15.10
C PHE A 132 -6.04 2.86 13.66
N SER A 133 -5.31 3.92 13.32
CA SER A 133 -4.76 4.15 11.99
C SER A 133 -3.41 4.83 12.09
N ARG A 134 -2.38 4.23 11.49
CA ARG A 134 -1.03 4.81 11.44
C ARG A 134 -0.34 4.53 10.12
N SER A 135 0.51 5.46 9.72
CA SER A 135 1.37 5.38 8.54
C SER A 135 2.80 5.72 8.91
N TYR A 136 3.73 4.99 8.30
CA TYR A 136 5.16 5.07 8.58
C TYR A 136 5.87 5.48 7.29
N LEU A 137 5.99 6.80 7.09
CA LEU A 137 6.63 7.38 5.91
C LEU A 137 8.14 7.11 5.92
N GLY A 138 8.71 6.75 4.76
CA GLY A 138 10.12 6.37 4.64
C GLY A 138 10.42 4.93 5.07
N PHE A 139 9.38 4.16 5.45
CA PHE A 139 9.45 2.74 5.77
C PHE A 139 8.67 1.89 4.74
N GLY A 140 8.36 2.44 3.57
CA GLY A 140 7.97 1.57 2.46
C GLY A 140 9.15 0.69 2.02
N GLN A 141 8.87 -0.37 1.29
CA GLN A 141 9.88 -1.36 0.93
C GLN A 141 11.09 -0.77 0.18
N ASP A 142 10.85 0.17 -0.74
CA ASP A 142 11.92 0.80 -1.52
C ASP A 142 12.71 1.77 -0.65
N GLN A 143 12.04 2.64 0.11
CA GLN A 143 12.71 3.58 1.02
C GLN A 143 13.50 2.86 2.13
N ALA A 144 12.98 1.76 2.66
CA ALA A 144 13.69 0.93 3.62
C ALA A 144 14.95 0.31 3.00
N ARG A 145 14.87 -0.12 1.73
CA ARG A 145 16.02 -0.65 0.99
C ARG A 145 17.08 0.41 0.75
N GLU A 146 16.69 1.60 0.30
CA GLU A 146 17.61 2.72 0.09
C GLU A 146 18.32 3.11 1.39
N ARG A 147 17.60 3.17 2.51
CA ARG A 147 18.20 3.42 3.84
C ARG A 147 19.18 2.34 4.25
N TYR A 148 18.85 1.08 4.01
CA TYR A 148 19.73 -0.05 4.29
C TYR A 148 21.02 0.02 3.45
N LEU A 149 20.89 0.28 2.15
CA LEU A 149 22.03 0.43 1.25
C LEU A 149 22.89 1.64 1.62
N GLY A 150 22.27 2.78 1.95
CA GLY A 150 22.97 3.96 2.45
C GLY A 150 23.77 3.70 3.72
N PHE A 151 23.20 2.93 4.66
CA PHE A 151 23.91 2.49 5.86
C PHE A 151 25.12 1.60 5.54
N LEU A 152 24.99 0.66 4.61
CA LEU A 152 26.12 -0.17 4.17
C LEU A 152 27.21 0.68 3.49
N ALA A 153 26.82 1.62 2.63
CA ALA A 153 27.72 2.52 1.93
C ALA A 153 28.50 3.41 2.91
N GLN A 154 27.81 3.96 3.92
CA GLN A 154 28.45 4.73 4.97
C GLN A 154 29.47 3.89 5.75
N ARG A 155 29.12 2.64 6.13
CA ARG A 155 30.04 1.74 6.83
C ARG A 155 31.24 1.31 6.01
N ALA A 156 31.09 1.26 4.69
CA ALA A 156 32.16 0.96 3.76
C ALA A 156 32.98 2.21 3.37
N ASN A 157 32.70 3.37 3.99
CA ASN A 157 33.33 4.67 3.68
C ASN A 157 33.26 5.03 2.19
N CYS A 158 32.11 4.76 1.55
CA CYS A 158 31.89 5.00 0.12
C CYS A 158 31.82 6.49 -0.29
N ALA A 159 32.03 7.45 0.61
CA ALA A 159 31.76 8.87 0.38
C ALA A 159 32.62 9.51 -0.74
N GLU A 160 33.72 8.87 -1.13
CA GLU A 160 34.74 9.47 -2.01
C GLU A 160 35.02 8.71 -3.32
N SER A 161 34.33 7.58 -3.60
CA SER A 161 34.61 6.76 -4.80
C SER A 161 33.38 6.57 -5.68
N SER A 162 33.55 6.80 -6.99
CA SER A 162 32.52 6.58 -8.01
C SER A 162 32.18 5.11 -8.26
N GLU A 163 32.98 4.17 -7.73
CA GLU A 163 32.82 2.71 -7.92
C GLU A 163 32.75 1.97 -6.57
N CYS A 164 31.98 2.50 -5.60
CA CYS A 164 31.85 1.80 -4.32
C CYS A 164 30.98 0.55 -4.40
N VAL A 165 31.60 -0.62 -4.25
CA VAL A 165 30.91 -1.91 -4.16
C VAL A 165 30.75 -2.30 -2.70
N VAL A 166 29.50 -2.42 -2.24
CA VAL A 166 29.17 -2.88 -0.89
C VAL A 166 28.69 -4.33 -0.87
N LYS A 167 29.26 -5.14 0.02
CA LYS A 167 28.77 -6.51 0.25
C LYS A 167 27.51 -6.45 1.12
N SER A 168 26.40 -6.94 0.59
CA SER A 168 25.11 -6.95 1.27
C SER A 168 24.62 -8.38 1.52
N PRO A 169 24.40 -8.82 2.78
CA PRO A 169 23.75 -10.11 3.07
C PRO A 169 22.28 -10.17 2.65
N CYS A 170 21.63 -9.03 2.37
CA CYS A 170 20.24 -8.96 1.91
C CYS A 170 20.09 -8.89 0.39
N HIS A 171 21.18 -9.06 -0.36
CA HIS A 171 21.12 -9.21 -1.82
C HIS A 171 21.30 -10.69 -2.15
N ASN A 172 20.36 -11.20 -2.95
CA ASN A 172 20.38 -12.57 -3.44
C ASN A 172 21.71 -12.87 -4.07
N THR A 173 22.19 -14.07 -3.80
CA THR A 173 23.14 -14.68 -4.69
C THR A 173 22.47 -15.31 -5.91
N ALA A 174 21.13 -15.20 -6.25
CA ALA A 174 20.08 -15.70 -7.25
C ALA A 174 18.82 -16.56 -6.90
N ASP A 175 18.03 -17.19 -7.82
CA ASP A 175 16.50 -17.21 -7.83
C ASP A 175 15.79 -18.56 -7.52
N ILE A 176 14.60 -18.48 -6.91
CA ILE A 176 13.32 -19.04 -7.44
C ILE A 176 12.11 -18.43 -6.69
N LYS A 177 10.98 -18.31 -7.42
CA LYS A 177 9.60 -17.98 -7.02
C LYS A 177 9.21 -18.31 -5.55
N ALA A 178 9.13 -17.29 -4.71
CA ALA A 178 8.29 -17.32 -3.51
C ALA A 178 7.13 -16.32 -3.66
N VAL A 179 6.17 -16.65 -4.53
CA VAL A 179 4.81 -16.11 -4.41
C VAL A 179 3.99 -17.22 -3.78
N CYS A 180 3.86 -17.19 -2.45
CA CYS A 180 2.87 -17.91 -1.64
C CYS A 180 2.47 -19.33 -2.13
N SER A 181 3.38 -20.15 -2.67
CA SER A 181 3.03 -21.46 -3.23
C SER A 181 2.57 -22.43 -2.15
N ASP A 182 2.95 -22.18 -0.89
CA ASP A 182 2.61 -22.96 0.31
C ASP A 182 1.63 -22.22 1.26
N CYS A 183 0.88 -21.25 0.73
CA CYS A 183 -0.13 -20.54 1.49
C CYS A 183 -1.48 -21.24 1.36
N GLU A 184 -1.83 -22.10 2.33
CA GLU A 184 -3.19 -22.60 2.45
C GLU A 184 -4.17 -21.42 2.58
N ASN A 185 -5.02 -21.23 1.58
CA ASN A 185 -6.01 -20.16 1.53
C ASN A 185 -5.40 -18.75 1.74
N ASN A 186 -4.24 -18.48 1.13
CA ASN A 186 -3.53 -17.19 1.21
C ASN A 186 -3.10 -16.80 2.63
N LYS A 187 -3.00 -17.75 3.57
CA LYS A 187 -2.57 -17.48 4.95
C LYS A 187 -1.10 -17.85 5.14
N VAL A 188 -0.35 -16.95 5.77
CA VAL A 188 1.05 -17.13 6.13
C VAL A 188 1.28 -16.71 7.58
N THR A 189 2.33 -17.24 8.22
CA THR A 189 2.78 -16.84 9.55
C THR A 189 4.16 -16.19 9.47
N PRO A 190 4.54 -15.32 10.42
CA PRO A 190 5.89 -14.78 10.48
C PRO A 190 6.99 -15.86 10.45
N THR A 191 6.79 -16.99 11.13
CA THR A 191 7.73 -18.14 11.06
C THR A 191 7.90 -18.66 9.64
N LYS A 192 6.80 -18.85 8.89
CA LYS A 192 6.88 -19.27 7.48
C LYS A 192 7.62 -18.24 6.63
N ILE A 193 7.33 -16.95 6.80
CA ILE A 193 8.01 -15.87 6.06
C ILE A 193 9.52 -15.90 6.31
N LYS A 194 9.95 -16.08 7.57
CA LYS A 194 11.38 -16.22 7.91
C LYS A 194 12.02 -17.42 7.20
N LEU A 195 11.36 -18.57 7.22
CA LEU A 195 11.88 -19.79 6.59
C LEU A 195 12.06 -19.60 5.08
N TYR A 196 11.03 -19.10 4.38
CA TYR A 196 11.10 -18.88 2.93
C TYR A 196 12.09 -17.79 2.56
N SER A 197 12.12 -16.66 3.27
CA SER A 197 13.08 -15.57 2.99
C SER A 197 14.52 -16.02 3.19
N THR A 198 14.82 -16.74 4.28
CA THR A 198 16.17 -17.26 4.56
C THR A 198 16.60 -18.29 3.51
N SER A 199 15.68 -19.16 3.07
CA SER A 199 15.95 -20.11 1.99
C SER A 199 16.24 -19.38 0.68
N PHE A 200 15.38 -18.42 0.31
CA PHE A 200 15.48 -17.65 -0.93
C PHE A 200 16.77 -16.84 -1.03
N CYS A 201 17.27 -16.29 0.08
CA CYS A 201 18.52 -15.53 0.09
C CYS A 201 19.76 -16.37 -0.26
N LYS A 202 19.67 -17.72 -0.29
CA LYS A 202 20.79 -18.63 -0.56
C LYS A 202 20.93 -19.09 -2.01
N THR A 203 19.98 -18.79 -2.89
CA THR A 203 19.99 -19.29 -4.29
C THR A 203 21.01 -18.52 -5.18
N ASP A 204 21.41 -19.00 -6.39
CA ASP A 204 22.59 -18.53 -7.23
C ASP A 204 22.26 -17.56 -8.40
N TYR A 205 23.15 -16.57 -8.78
CA TYR A 205 22.92 -15.16 -9.23
C TYR A 205 22.51 -15.13 -10.69
N ASN A 206 23.03 -16.12 -11.36
CA ASN A 206 22.84 -16.38 -12.76
C ASN A 206 21.45 -16.94 -13.05
N GLU A 207 20.78 -17.55 -12.06
CA GLU A 207 19.41 -18.06 -12.19
C GLU A 207 18.33 -16.96 -12.10
N LEU A 208 18.65 -15.71 -11.68
CA LEU A 208 17.71 -14.56 -11.54
C LEU A 208 17.64 -13.67 -12.79
N LYS A 209 18.56 -13.81 -13.74
CA LYS A 209 18.77 -12.80 -14.80
C LYS A 209 17.50 -12.51 -15.62
N GLU A 210 16.56 -13.44 -15.67
CA GLU A 210 15.30 -13.30 -16.40
C GLU A 210 14.21 -12.50 -15.65
N ASN A 211 14.33 -12.27 -14.34
CA ASN A 211 13.33 -11.55 -13.55
C ASN A 211 13.92 -10.34 -12.79
N PRO A 212 13.78 -9.11 -13.31
CA PRO A 212 14.35 -7.92 -12.67
C PRO A 212 13.78 -7.64 -11.28
N TYR A 213 12.56 -8.11 -10.97
CA TYR A 213 11.90 -7.91 -9.67
C TYR A 213 12.43 -8.82 -8.58
N ALA A 214 13.05 -9.94 -8.96
CA ALA A 214 13.42 -10.96 -8.00
C ALA A 214 14.73 -10.65 -7.26
N LYS A 215 15.51 -9.66 -7.73
CA LYS A 215 16.68 -9.08 -7.04
C LYS A 215 16.34 -8.46 -5.68
N ASN A 216 15.09 -8.04 -5.48
CA ASN A 216 14.65 -7.36 -4.25
C ASN A 216 13.96 -8.30 -3.25
N ARG A 217 13.80 -9.58 -3.58
CA ARG A 217 13.00 -10.51 -2.77
C ARG A 217 13.70 -10.97 -1.49
N CYS A 218 15.04 -11.08 -1.44
CA CYS A 218 15.75 -11.42 -0.19
C CYS A 218 15.58 -10.29 0.83
N PHE A 219 15.92 -9.05 0.45
CA PHE A 219 15.66 -7.88 1.29
C PHE A 219 14.18 -7.76 1.65
N GLY A 220 13.27 -7.80 0.66
CA GLY A 220 11.84 -7.61 0.87
C GLY A 220 11.24 -8.66 1.81
N GLY A 221 11.61 -9.93 1.67
CA GLY A 221 11.13 -11.01 2.54
C GLY A 221 11.59 -10.86 3.99
N ASN A 222 12.88 -10.52 4.20
CA ASN A 222 13.40 -10.23 5.54
C ASN A 222 12.78 -8.96 6.13
N TYR A 223 12.60 -7.92 5.31
CA TYR A 223 11.98 -6.68 5.73
C TYR A 223 10.53 -6.89 6.18
N ILE A 224 9.74 -7.65 5.43
CA ILE A 224 8.37 -8.02 5.81
C ILE A 224 8.38 -8.84 7.10
N TYR A 225 9.31 -9.79 7.27
CA TYR A 225 9.43 -10.55 8.51
C TYR A 225 9.65 -9.63 9.72
N GLU A 226 10.68 -8.78 9.67
CA GLU A 226 11.01 -7.83 10.74
C GLU A 226 9.89 -6.83 11.00
N LEU A 227 9.21 -6.37 9.93
CA LEU A 227 8.07 -5.49 10.05
C LEU A 227 6.91 -6.16 10.79
N LEU A 228 6.59 -7.42 10.48
CA LEU A 228 5.51 -8.14 11.14
C LEU A 228 5.85 -8.48 12.60
N THR A 229 7.10 -8.85 12.90
CA THR A 229 7.52 -9.28 14.24
C THR A 229 8.01 -8.12 15.11
N ALA A 230 9.11 -7.46 14.77
CA ALA A 230 9.66 -6.38 15.57
C ALA A 230 8.82 -5.11 15.48
N GLY A 231 8.30 -4.79 14.30
CA GLY A 231 7.47 -3.61 14.05
C GLY A 231 6.06 -3.74 14.65
N TYR A 232 5.26 -4.65 14.09
CA TYR A 232 3.85 -4.83 14.48
C TYR A 232 3.64 -5.79 15.64
N ARG A 233 4.69 -6.43 16.15
CA ARG A 233 4.63 -7.32 17.33
C ARG A 233 3.67 -8.48 17.16
N LEU A 234 3.52 -8.99 15.94
CA LEU A 234 2.74 -10.19 15.69
C LEU A 234 3.50 -11.41 16.21
N GLY A 235 2.80 -12.24 16.99
CA GLY A 235 3.35 -13.52 17.44
C GLY A 235 3.77 -14.42 16.26
N PRO A 236 4.77 -15.29 16.44
CA PRO A 236 5.39 -16.05 15.35
C PRO A 236 4.42 -16.94 14.57
N ASN A 237 3.33 -17.38 15.21
CA ASN A 237 2.30 -18.24 14.65
C ASN A 237 1.00 -17.50 14.28
N LYS A 238 0.97 -16.17 14.40
CA LYS A 238 -0.20 -15.37 14.01
C LYS A 238 -0.40 -15.51 12.50
N LYS A 239 -1.54 -16.07 12.09
CA LYS A 239 -1.91 -16.18 10.67
C LYS A 239 -2.32 -14.81 10.15
N VAL A 240 -1.65 -14.36 9.09
CA VAL A 240 -1.97 -13.17 8.29
C VAL A 240 -2.41 -13.64 6.92
N ARG A 241 -3.47 -13.05 6.37
CA ARG A 241 -3.88 -13.33 4.98
C ARG A 241 -3.18 -12.34 4.07
N VAL A 242 -2.43 -12.83 3.10
CA VAL A 242 -1.72 -12.03 2.09
C VAL A 242 -2.39 -12.27 0.75
N THR A 243 -3.06 -11.26 0.21
CA THR A 243 -3.74 -11.38 -1.09
C THR A 243 -3.89 -10.02 -1.74
N ASN A 244 -3.85 -10.00 -3.08
CA ASN A 244 -4.11 -8.80 -3.88
C ASN A 244 -5.60 -8.65 -4.21
N SER A 245 -6.41 -9.68 -3.95
CA SER A 245 -7.85 -9.66 -4.19
C SER A 245 -8.62 -10.54 -3.19
N LEU A 246 -9.88 -10.22 -3.01
CA LEU A 246 -10.83 -10.99 -2.21
C LEU A 246 -12.20 -10.91 -2.91
N ASN A 247 -12.92 -12.02 -3.02
CA ASN A 247 -14.26 -12.07 -3.63
C ASN A 247 -14.37 -11.37 -5.00
N GLY A 248 -13.31 -11.47 -5.84
CA GLY A 248 -13.26 -10.82 -7.17
C GLY A 248 -12.82 -9.36 -7.17
N PHE A 249 -12.68 -8.71 -6.01
CA PHE A 249 -12.26 -7.31 -5.89
C PHE A 249 -10.78 -7.20 -5.53
N LYS A 250 -10.05 -6.28 -6.17
CA LYS A 250 -8.69 -5.95 -5.77
C LYS A 250 -8.69 -5.31 -4.38
N LEU A 251 -7.75 -5.72 -3.55
CA LEU A 251 -7.52 -5.11 -2.24
C LEU A 251 -6.54 -3.95 -2.39
N GLY A 252 -6.88 -2.83 -1.76
CA GLY A 252 -6.15 -1.57 -1.80
C GLY A 252 -7.04 -0.46 -1.26
N TRP A 253 -6.47 0.70 -0.99
CA TRP A 253 -7.23 1.81 -0.40
C TRP A 253 -8.23 2.46 -1.38
N THR A 254 -8.07 2.30 -2.70
CA THR A 254 -8.85 3.06 -3.70
C THR A 254 -10.36 2.84 -3.61
N MET A 255 -10.81 1.61 -3.38
CA MET A 255 -12.25 1.33 -3.29
C MET A 255 -12.87 1.96 -2.02
N GLY A 256 -12.20 1.83 -0.87
CA GLY A 256 -12.60 2.50 0.36
C GLY A 256 -12.60 4.02 0.22
N ALA A 257 -11.65 4.58 -0.53
CA ALA A 257 -11.66 6.01 -0.85
C ALA A 257 -12.89 6.41 -1.65
N VAL A 258 -13.24 5.66 -2.72
CA VAL A 258 -14.46 5.94 -3.49
C VAL A 258 -15.70 5.85 -2.61
N LEU A 259 -15.85 4.77 -1.84
CA LEU A 259 -17.00 4.52 -0.97
C LEU A 259 -17.20 5.65 0.07
N GLU A 260 -16.11 6.18 0.63
CA GLU A 260 -16.14 7.26 1.61
C GLU A 260 -16.38 8.63 0.97
N ASN A 261 -15.68 8.97 -0.12
CA ASN A 261 -15.78 10.29 -0.76
C ASN A 261 -17.11 10.46 -1.50
N THR A 262 -17.76 9.37 -1.93
CA THR A 262 -19.11 9.41 -2.54
C THR A 262 -20.25 9.26 -1.53
N GLY A 263 -19.95 9.00 -0.26
CA GLY A 263 -20.95 8.83 0.80
C GLY A 263 -21.81 7.57 0.67
N ILE A 264 -21.46 6.61 -0.19
CA ILE A 264 -22.21 5.34 -0.37
C ILE A 264 -22.36 4.55 0.93
N LEU A 265 -21.41 4.71 1.86
CA LEU A 265 -21.39 4.03 3.14
C LEU A 265 -21.93 4.86 4.30
N LYS A 266 -22.44 6.07 4.07
CA LYS A 266 -23.07 6.89 5.10
C LYS A 266 -24.55 6.51 5.26
#